data_AF-L2G886-F1
#
_entry.id   AF-L2G886-F1
#
_cell.length_a   1.000
_cell.length_b   1.000
_cell.length_c   1.000
_cell.angle_alpha   90.00
_cell.angle_beta   90.00
_cell.angle_gamma   90.00
#
_symmetry.space_group_name_H-M   'P 1'
#
loop_
_entity.id
_entity.type
_entity.pdbx_description
1 polymer ?
#
loop_
_entity_poly.entity_id
_entity_poly.type
_entity_poly.pdbx_seq_one_letter_code
_entity_poly.pdbx_strand_id
1 'polypeptide(L)'
;MTVRNLRMVQSQMWTMTIMWSKNVLFDGIYINSTSSNGNPARNTDGADTINSDHITFRNMYIRNGDDAIALKGNSTNILIEDSTLDRSLGIAFGSLGQYKGVFERVENVTVRRIKGLKTRYGAYVKTWTGDQVSYPPNGGGGGIGYLRNATLSDFNLTQIQQVPFVIGQCTSYSGEKGDCESSTFKISNMTIRGWVGDGASSYVADMDCSKAAGGCDNIIIENIGLTNTTTGDAVAKYRCRDVTSVQGFTCT
;
A
#
# COMPACT_ATOMS: atom_id res chain seq x y z
N MET A 1 9.18 21.89 7.37
CA MET A 1 8.85 21.57 8.77
C MET A 1 9.51 20.25 9.15
N THR A 2 9.87 20.04 10.42
CA THR A 2 10.41 18.76 10.90
C THR A 2 9.75 18.37 12.21
N VAL A 3 9.33 17.10 12.31
CA VAL A 3 8.73 16.49 13.50
C VAL A 3 9.61 15.30 13.90
N ARG A 4 10.07 15.25 15.16
CA ARG A 4 11.00 14.21 15.61
C ARG A 4 10.60 13.59 16.93
N ASN A 5 10.95 12.31 17.10
CA ASN A 5 10.98 11.61 18.38
C ASN A 5 9.66 11.64 19.16
N LEU A 6 8.53 11.73 18.45
CA LEU A 6 7.21 11.67 19.09
C LEU A 6 6.82 10.23 19.34
N ARG A 7 6.15 10.02 20.48
CA ARG A 7 5.55 8.76 20.88
C ARG A 7 4.04 8.91 20.94
N MET A 8 3.35 8.19 20.07
CA MET A 8 1.89 8.15 19.98
C MET A 8 1.41 6.73 20.31
N VAL A 9 0.49 6.61 21.26
CA VAL A 9 0.03 5.31 21.76
C VAL A 9 -1.48 5.25 21.85
N GLN A 10 -2.04 4.09 21.53
CA GLN A 10 -3.46 3.78 21.68
C GLN A 10 -4.39 4.78 20.99
N SER A 11 -4.08 5.11 19.74
CA SER A 11 -4.98 5.92 18.92
C SER A 11 -6.31 5.18 18.71
N GLN A 12 -7.42 5.91 18.79
CA GLN A 12 -8.75 5.36 18.56
C GLN A 12 -9.09 5.26 17.06
N MET A 13 -8.31 5.93 16.20
CA MET A 13 -8.45 5.95 14.75
C MET A 13 -7.08 6.26 14.09
N TRP A 14 -7.04 6.77 12.86
CA TRP A 14 -5.83 7.23 12.18
C TRP A 14 -4.97 8.10 13.10
N THR A 15 -3.69 7.77 13.22
CA THR A 15 -2.80 8.38 14.21
C THR A 15 -2.25 9.72 13.74
N MET A 16 -1.80 9.80 12.49
CA MET A 16 -1.36 11.05 11.86
C MET A 16 -2.07 11.26 10.53
N THR A 17 -2.79 12.38 10.39
CA THR A 17 -3.36 12.80 9.11
C THR A 17 -2.59 14.01 8.61
N ILE A 18 -1.84 13.83 7.53
CA ILE A 18 -0.93 14.82 6.95
C ILE A 18 -1.60 15.34 5.69
N MET A 19 -2.28 16.47 5.83
CA MET A 19 -3.07 17.08 4.76
C MET A 19 -2.44 18.40 4.31
N TRP A 20 -2.52 18.70 3.01
CA TRP A 20 -2.14 20.02 2.46
C TRP A 20 -0.74 20.47 2.87
N SER A 21 0.18 19.50 3.00
CA SER A 21 1.49 19.69 3.58
C SER A 21 2.57 19.65 2.50
N LYS A 22 3.61 20.46 2.68
CA LYS A 22 4.76 20.47 1.79
C LYS A 22 6.08 20.55 2.55
N ASN A 23 7.09 19.80 2.10
CA ASN A 23 8.44 19.80 2.67
C ASN A 23 8.44 19.47 4.18
N VAL A 24 7.96 18.27 4.52
CA VAL A 24 7.84 17.81 5.91
C VAL A 24 8.66 16.54 6.12
N LEU A 25 9.49 16.54 7.16
CA LEU A 25 10.22 15.37 7.63
C LEU A 25 9.61 14.87 8.95
N PHE A 26 9.25 13.59 8.99
CA PHE A 26 8.94 12.82 10.20
C PHE A 26 10.10 11.85 10.45
N ASP A 27 10.75 11.97 11.62
CA ASP A 27 11.97 11.23 11.92
C ASP A 27 11.95 10.67 13.35
N GLY A 28 12.07 9.35 13.50
CA GLY A 28 12.11 8.71 14.81
C GLY A 28 10.74 8.65 15.51
N ILE A 29 9.65 8.60 14.75
CA ILE A 29 8.30 8.55 15.32
C ILE A 29 7.95 7.11 15.72
N TYR A 30 7.44 6.96 16.94
CA TYR A 30 6.93 5.72 17.48
C TYR A 30 5.40 5.75 17.56
N ILE A 31 4.76 4.77 16.93
CA ILE A 31 3.29 4.57 16.96
C ILE A 31 2.99 3.16 17.45
N ASN A 32 2.13 3.05 18.47
CA ASN A 32 1.65 1.75 18.95
C ASN A 32 0.18 1.79 19.38
N SER A 33 -0.67 1.16 18.57
CA SER A 33 -2.09 0.91 18.86
C SER A 33 -2.33 -0.59 18.86
N THR A 34 -2.18 -1.22 20.03
CA THR A 34 -2.34 -2.67 20.20
C THR A 34 -3.59 -2.98 21.00
N SER A 35 -4.44 -3.85 20.44
CA SER A 35 -5.59 -4.43 21.14
C SER A 35 -5.19 -5.65 21.97
N SER A 36 -5.85 -5.83 23.11
CA SER A 36 -5.65 -6.95 24.05
C SER A 36 -6.68 -8.08 23.91
N ASN A 37 -7.71 -7.91 23.07
CA ASN A 37 -8.82 -8.87 22.95
C ASN A 37 -8.68 -9.85 21.77
N GLY A 38 -7.50 -9.91 21.16
CA GLY A 38 -7.20 -10.78 20.00
C GLY A 38 -7.66 -10.22 18.64
N ASN A 39 -8.55 -9.22 18.61
CA ASN A 39 -8.91 -8.53 17.37
C ASN A 39 -7.91 -7.41 17.07
N PRO A 40 -7.61 -7.11 15.79
CA PRO A 40 -6.78 -5.96 15.46
C PRO A 40 -7.45 -4.64 15.87
N ALA A 41 -6.66 -3.64 16.26
CA ALA A 41 -7.12 -2.28 16.48
C ALA A 41 -7.51 -1.64 15.13
N ARG A 42 -8.78 -1.78 14.74
CA ARG A 42 -9.27 -1.38 13.40
C ARG A 42 -9.08 0.12 13.16
N ASN A 43 -8.77 0.50 11.92
CA ASN A 43 -8.67 1.89 11.47
C ASN A 43 -7.65 2.72 12.27
N THR A 44 -6.62 2.08 12.83
CA THR A 44 -5.56 2.76 13.60
C THR A 44 -4.34 3.07 12.74
N ASP A 45 -4.56 3.54 11.51
CA ASP A 45 -3.52 3.81 10.52
C ASP A 45 -2.38 4.65 11.15
N GLY A 46 -1.13 4.36 10.78
CA GLY A 46 0.02 5.06 11.36
C GLY A 46 0.12 6.49 10.83
N ALA A 47 0.20 6.64 9.51
CA ALA A 47 0.21 7.96 8.87
C ALA A 47 -0.51 7.96 7.52
N ASP A 48 -1.37 8.93 7.31
CA ASP A 48 -2.12 9.12 6.08
C ASP A 48 -1.71 10.43 5.43
N THR A 49 -1.25 10.37 4.19
CA THR A 49 -0.97 11.57 3.38
C THR A 49 -2.13 11.86 2.44
N ILE A 50 -2.54 13.12 2.37
CA ILE A 50 -3.61 13.61 1.49
C ILE A 50 -3.20 14.98 0.95
N ASN A 51 -3.28 15.20 -0.36
CA ASN A 51 -2.92 16.48 -0.98
C ASN A 51 -1.57 17.04 -0.49
N SER A 52 -0.53 16.20 -0.46
CA SER A 52 0.75 16.54 0.16
C SER A 52 1.93 16.22 -0.74
N ASP A 53 3.00 17.01 -0.62
CA ASP A 53 4.13 17.01 -1.55
C ASP A 53 5.47 17.08 -0.79
N HIS A 54 6.48 16.29 -1.18
CA HIS A 54 7.78 16.27 -0.50
C HIS A 54 7.67 15.92 1.00
N ILE A 55 7.09 14.75 1.29
CA ILE A 55 6.98 14.20 2.64
C ILE A 55 7.98 13.07 2.81
N THR A 56 8.76 13.12 3.90
CA THR A 56 9.71 12.07 4.26
C THR A 56 9.31 11.45 5.59
N PHE A 57 9.18 10.12 5.61
CA PHE A 57 9.06 9.30 6.80
C PHE A 57 10.36 8.51 6.97
N ARG A 58 11.07 8.72 8.07
CA ARG A 58 12.34 8.08 8.35
C ARG A 58 12.36 7.55 9.78
N ASN A 59 13.02 6.41 10.00
CA ASN A 59 13.21 5.83 11.33
C ASN A 59 11.88 5.61 12.08
N MET A 60 10.83 5.21 11.37
CA MET A 60 9.51 5.01 11.96
C MET A 60 9.43 3.63 12.61
N TYR A 61 8.79 3.54 13.76
CA TYR A 61 8.28 2.26 14.28
C TYR A 61 6.76 2.36 14.38
N ILE A 62 6.04 1.53 13.63
CA ILE A 62 4.58 1.55 13.57
C ILE A 62 4.06 0.16 13.89
N ARG A 63 3.34 0.06 15.01
CA ARG A 63 2.58 -1.12 15.38
C ARG A 63 1.11 -0.76 15.52
N ASN A 64 0.27 -1.31 14.67
CA ASN A 64 -1.16 -0.99 14.66
C ASN A 64 -2.00 -2.15 14.11
N GLY A 65 -3.30 -1.92 13.94
CA GLY A 65 -4.22 -2.90 13.36
C GLY A 65 -4.66 -2.61 11.92
N ASP A 66 -4.11 -1.57 11.29
CA ASP A 66 -4.49 -1.11 9.94
C ASP A 66 -3.24 -0.68 9.12
N ASP A 67 -3.39 0.19 8.11
CA ASP A 67 -2.28 0.67 7.28
C ASP A 67 -1.14 1.27 8.09
N ALA A 68 0.11 0.90 7.80
CA ALA A 68 1.24 1.52 8.47
C ALA A 68 1.37 2.97 8.01
N ILE A 69 1.42 3.15 6.69
CA ILE A 69 1.38 4.44 6.01
C ILE A 69 0.46 4.29 4.80
N ALA A 70 -0.53 5.16 4.68
CA ALA A 70 -1.42 5.23 3.52
C ALA A 70 -1.18 6.49 2.70
N LEU A 71 -0.94 6.32 1.41
CA LEU A 71 -0.78 7.40 0.44
C LEU A 71 -2.12 7.61 -0.27
N LYS A 72 -2.93 8.58 0.20
CA LYS A 72 -4.21 8.92 -0.44
C LYS A 72 -3.98 9.87 -1.63
N GLY A 73 -5.07 10.27 -2.27
CA GLY A 73 -5.06 11.14 -3.44
C GLY A 73 -4.20 12.40 -3.27
N ASN A 74 -3.51 12.75 -4.36
CA ASN A 74 -2.64 13.91 -4.50
C ASN A 74 -1.43 13.90 -3.56
N SER A 75 -0.85 12.72 -3.32
CA SER A 75 0.39 12.55 -2.56
C SER A 75 1.58 12.34 -3.50
N THR A 76 2.50 13.31 -3.55
CA THR A 76 3.63 13.31 -4.51
C THR A 76 4.99 13.49 -3.85
N ASN A 77 6.04 12.94 -4.47
CA ASN A 77 7.42 13.06 -3.98
C ASN A 77 7.56 12.57 -2.53
N ILE A 78 7.14 11.33 -2.30
CA ILE A 78 7.09 10.72 -0.96
C ILE A 78 8.30 9.79 -0.78
N LEU A 79 9.01 9.93 0.34
CA LEU A 79 10.08 9.03 0.75
C LEU A 79 9.70 8.33 2.06
N ILE A 80 9.70 7.00 2.08
CA ILE A 80 9.55 6.18 3.28
C ILE A 80 10.81 5.33 3.42
N GLU A 81 11.57 5.48 4.51
CA GLU A 81 12.80 4.71 4.67
C GLU A 81 13.15 4.35 6.12
N ASP A 82 13.99 3.34 6.27
CA ASP A 82 14.60 2.93 7.55
C ASP A 82 13.56 2.63 8.64
N SER A 83 12.45 2.00 8.26
CA SER A 83 11.26 1.92 9.10
C SER A 83 10.83 0.48 9.38
N THR A 84 10.24 0.27 10.54
CA THR A 84 9.69 -1.02 10.99
C THR A 84 8.17 -0.95 11.08
N LEU A 85 7.51 -1.87 10.39
CA LEU A 85 6.07 -2.05 10.39
C LEU A 85 5.77 -3.37 11.10
N ASP A 86 5.03 -3.34 12.20
CA ASP A 86 4.76 -4.49 13.06
C ASP A 86 3.26 -4.74 13.14
N ARG A 87 2.80 -5.87 12.60
CA ARG A 87 1.38 -6.30 12.54
C ARG A 87 0.42 -5.38 11.79
N SER A 88 0.93 -4.29 11.20
CA SER A 88 0.20 -3.42 10.27
C SER A 88 -0.26 -4.17 9.02
N LEU A 89 -1.13 -3.55 8.23
CA LEU A 89 -1.44 -4.05 6.89
C LEU A 89 -0.27 -3.92 5.93
N GLY A 90 0.64 -2.96 6.14
CA GLY A 90 1.75 -2.64 5.25
C GLY A 90 1.64 -1.20 4.75
N ILE A 91 2.32 -0.90 3.64
CA ILE A 91 2.24 0.42 2.99
C ILE A 91 1.12 0.40 1.96
N ALA A 92 0.13 1.26 2.13
CA ALA A 92 -1.00 1.35 1.24
C ALA A 92 -0.83 2.50 0.24
N PHE A 93 -1.02 2.23 -1.04
CA PHE A 93 -1.34 3.24 -2.03
C PHE A 93 -2.86 3.28 -2.13
N GLY A 94 -3.47 4.24 -1.42
CA GLY A 94 -4.91 4.50 -1.46
C GLY A 94 -5.69 4.28 -0.16
N SER A 95 -7.02 4.14 -0.24
CA SER A 95 -7.76 3.98 -1.50
C SER A 95 -7.69 5.24 -2.38
N LEU A 96 -7.60 5.02 -3.69
CA LEU A 96 -7.53 6.05 -4.73
C LEU A 96 -8.76 5.98 -5.64
N GLY A 97 -9.18 7.12 -6.19
CA GLY A 97 -10.29 7.19 -7.14
C GLY A 97 -11.67 7.11 -6.49
N GLN A 98 -11.80 7.51 -5.22
CA GLN A 98 -13.08 7.42 -4.49
C GLN A 98 -14.16 8.37 -5.03
N TYR A 99 -13.77 9.56 -5.49
CA TYR A 99 -14.71 10.62 -5.83
C TYR A 99 -14.95 10.68 -7.35
N LYS A 100 -16.21 10.44 -7.77
CA LYS A 100 -16.60 10.40 -9.18
C LYS A 100 -16.14 11.64 -9.96
N GLY A 101 -15.42 11.41 -11.05
CA GLY A 101 -14.90 12.46 -11.94
C GLY A 101 -13.78 13.32 -11.36
N VAL A 102 -13.39 13.11 -10.10
CA VAL A 102 -12.29 13.84 -9.47
C VAL A 102 -10.99 13.18 -9.86
N PHE A 103 -10.05 14.02 -10.30
CA PHE A 103 -8.70 13.60 -10.62
C PHE A 103 -7.83 13.50 -9.37
N GLU A 104 -7.20 12.36 -9.16
CA GLU A 104 -6.20 12.13 -8.11
C GLU A 104 -4.89 11.61 -8.71
N ARG A 105 -3.76 12.06 -8.17
CA ARG A 105 -2.45 11.48 -8.51
C ARG A 105 -1.66 11.02 -7.30
N VAL A 106 -0.98 9.89 -7.43
CA VAL A 106 0.11 9.50 -6.53
C VAL A 106 1.33 9.26 -7.40
N GLU A 107 2.42 9.99 -7.13
CA GLU A 107 3.55 10.03 -8.05
C GLU A 107 4.89 10.25 -7.36
N ASN A 108 5.94 9.63 -7.89
CA ASN A 108 7.31 9.73 -7.40
C ASN A 108 7.40 9.28 -5.93
N VAL A 109 7.12 7.99 -5.70
CA VAL A 109 7.18 7.40 -4.37
C VAL A 109 8.39 6.49 -4.28
N THR A 110 9.23 6.70 -3.28
CA THR A 110 10.34 5.81 -2.95
C THR A 110 10.12 5.22 -1.57
N VAL A 111 10.12 3.90 -1.49
CA VAL A 111 10.10 3.16 -0.24
C VAL A 111 11.33 2.27 -0.18
N ARG A 112 12.11 2.33 0.89
CA ARG A 112 13.32 1.52 0.98
C ARG A 112 13.72 1.14 2.39
N ARG A 113 14.39 -0.01 2.55
CA ARG A 113 14.93 -0.48 3.84
C ARG A 113 13.83 -0.60 4.90
N ILE A 114 12.82 -1.41 4.57
CA ILE A 114 11.65 -1.64 5.42
C ILE A 114 11.76 -3.00 6.10
N LYS A 115 11.47 -3.05 7.40
CA LYS A 115 11.27 -4.29 8.14
C LYS A 115 9.78 -4.51 8.35
N GLY A 116 9.20 -5.51 7.71
CA GLY A 116 7.82 -5.93 7.93
C GLY A 116 7.78 -7.12 8.87
N LEU A 117 7.24 -6.94 10.08
CA LEU A 117 7.10 -7.99 11.08
C LEU A 117 5.64 -8.39 11.19
N LYS A 118 5.29 -9.59 10.73
CA LYS A 118 3.91 -10.11 10.76
C LYS A 118 2.89 -9.16 10.12
N THR A 119 3.32 -8.36 9.14
CA THR A 119 2.41 -7.49 8.40
C THR A 119 1.48 -8.32 7.52
N ARG A 120 0.33 -7.76 7.15
CA ARG A 120 -0.56 -8.44 6.18
C ARG A 120 0.08 -8.51 4.80
N TYR A 121 0.54 -7.35 4.33
CA TYR A 121 1.23 -7.13 3.08
C TYR A 121 2.57 -6.44 3.37
N GLY A 122 3.48 -6.44 2.39
CA GLY A 122 4.62 -5.52 2.40
C GLY A 122 4.13 -4.15 1.95
N ALA A 123 3.48 -4.13 0.79
CA ALA A 123 2.77 -2.98 0.27
C ALA A 123 1.63 -3.41 -0.64
N TYR A 124 0.63 -2.56 -0.82
CA TYR A 124 -0.49 -2.85 -1.67
C TYR A 124 -1.14 -1.59 -2.26
N VAL A 125 -1.75 -1.72 -3.43
CA VAL A 125 -2.51 -0.67 -4.10
C VAL A 125 -3.98 -1.02 -4.04
N LYS A 126 -4.81 -0.07 -3.61
CA LYS A 126 -6.27 -0.17 -3.64
C LYS A 126 -6.85 1.01 -4.39
N THR A 127 -7.52 0.77 -5.51
CA THR A 127 -8.33 1.80 -6.19
C THR A 127 -9.79 1.42 -6.13
N TRP A 128 -10.66 2.43 -6.14
CA TRP A 128 -12.09 2.22 -6.27
C TRP A 128 -12.45 1.73 -7.67
N THR A 129 -13.55 0.99 -7.74
CA THR A 129 -14.22 0.65 -9.01
C THR A 129 -14.57 1.92 -9.80
N GLY A 130 -14.76 1.78 -11.12
CA GLY A 130 -15.13 2.91 -11.99
C GLY A 130 -16.59 3.35 -11.84
N ASP A 131 -17.42 2.49 -11.27
CA ASP A 131 -18.81 2.82 -11.01
C ASP A 131 -18.95 3.43 -9.63
N GLN A 132 -19.67 4.55 -9.55
CA GLN A 132 -19.99 5.12 -8.26
C GLN A 132 -21.07 4.26 -7.59
N VAL A 133 -20.68 3.59 -6.51
CA VAL A 133 -21.60 2.86 -5.62
C VAL A 133 -21.77 3.68 -4.34
N SER A 134 -23.00 4.12 -4.07
CA SER A 134 -23.32 5.04 -2.97
C SER A 134 -22.51 6.36 -3.05
N TYR A 135 -22.46 7.14 -1.96
CA TYR A 135 -21.74 8.42 -1.91
C TYR A 135 -20.68 8.39 -0.79
N PRO A 136 -19.49 8.99 -1.00
CA PRO A 136 -18.45 9.11 0.03
C PRO A 136 -18.93 9.77 1.33
N PRO A 137 -18.36 9.45 2.51
CA PRO A 137 -17.19 8.59 2.70
C PRO A 137 -17.51 7.08 2.73
N ASN A 138 -18.79 6.71 2.86
CA ASN A 138 -19.28 5.34 2.96
C ASN A 138 -19.84 4.85 1.62
N GLY A 139 -19.03 5.01 0.58
CA GLY A 139 -19.40 4.89 -0.82
C GLY A 139 -18.36 5.57 -1.70
N GLY A 140 -18.49 5.42 -3.01
CA GLY A 140 -17.57 6.01 -3.96
C GLY A 140 -17.35 5.17 -5.20
N GLY A 141 -16.38 5.60 -5.99
CA GLY A 141 -16.04 5.04 -7.29
C GLY A 141 -16.17 6.07 -8.41
N GLY A 142 -15.55 5.74 -9.53
CA GLY A 142 -15.50 6.58 -10.73
C GLY A 142 -14.56 7.77 -10.65
N GLY A 143 -13.66 7.82 -9.67
CA GLY A 143 -12.54 8.75 -9.68
C GLY A 143 -11.55 8.39 -10.79
N ILE A 144 -10.88 9.42 -11.30
CA ILE A 144 -9.95 9.32 -12.42
C ILE A 144 -8.54 9.70 -11.96
N GLY A 145 -7.53 9.37 -12.75
CA GLY A 145 -6.16 9.80 -12.51
C GLY A 145 -5.17 8.66 -12.54
N TYR A 146 -4.08 8.76 -11.77
CA TYR A 146 -3.00 7.79 -11.87
C TYR A 146 -2.16 7.57 -10.61
N LEU A 147 -1.63 6.36 -10.48
CA LEU A 147 -0.46 6.01 -9.67
C LEU A 147 0.70 5.75 -10.62
N ARG A 148 1.80 6.50 -10.50
CA ARG A 148 2.95 6.35 -11.39
C ARG A 148 4.29 6.53 -10.68
N ASN A 149 5.31 5.82 -11.13
CA ASN A 149 6.69 6.00 -10.69
C ASN A 149 6.85 5.74 -9.19
N ALA A 150 6.64 4.49 -8.80
CA ALA A 150 6.81 4.03 -7.43
C ALA A 150 7.89 2.95 -7.36
N THR A 151 8.90 3.14 -6.52
CA THR A 151 9.97 2.15 -6.29
C THR A 151 9.93 1.70 -4.83
N LEU A 152 9.79 0.39 -4.62
CA LEU A 152 9.77 -0.26 -3.32
C LEU A 152 10.94 -1.26 -3.24
N SER A 153 12.02 -0.87 -2.56
CA SER A 153 13.24 -1.68 -2.48
C SER A 153 13.58 -2.15 -1.07
N ASP A 154 14.33 -3.24 -0.97
CA ASP A 154 15.01 -3.65 0.27
C ASP A 154 14.03 -3.87 1.44
N PHE A 155 13.03 -4.74 1.22
CA PHE A 155 12.11 -5.16 2.28
C PHE A 155 12.63 -6.45 2.91
N ASN A 156 12.69 -6.48 4.24
CA ASN A 156 12.87 -7.70 5.02
C ASN A 156 11.54 -8.04 5.71
N LEU A 157 10.89 -9.09 5.22
CA LEU A 157 9.55 -9.51 5.60
C LEU A 157 9.62 -10.77 6.45
N THR A 158 9.27 -10.67 7.72
CA THR A 158 9.24 -11.81 8.64
C THR A 158 7.80 -12.21 8.91
N GLN A 159 7.46 -13.45 8.60
CA GLN A 159 6.16 -14.07 8.81
C GLN A 159 5.03 -13.23 8.20
N ILE A 160 5.20 -12.77 6.96
CA ILE A 160 4.14 -12.02 6.28
C ILE A 160 2.87 -12.88 6.12
N GLN A 161 1.72 -12.29 6.44
CA GLN A 161 0.49 -13.06 6.66
C GLN A 161 -0.28 -13.37 5.38
N GLN A 162 -0.11 -12.56 4.33
CA GLN A 162 -0.74 -12.76 3.01
C GLN A 162 0.28 -12.57 1.88
N VAL A 163 -0.22 -12.39 0.65
CA VAL A 163 0.59 -12.13 -0.55
C VAL A 163 1.41 -10.84 -0.34
N PRO A 164 2.74 -10.84 -0.49
CA PRO A 164 3.58 -9.69 -0.18
C PRO A 164 3.20 -8.39 -0.90
N PHE A 165 2.94 -8.45 -2.20
CA PHE A 165 2.56 -7.29 -3.00
C PHE A 165 1.19 -7.50 -3.64
N VAL A 166 0.30 -6.52 -3.52
CA VAL A 166 -1.05 -6.62 -4.09
C VAL A 166 -1.41 -5.38 -4.88
N ILE A 167 -2.07 -5.55 -6.02
CA ILE A 167 -2.80 -4.48 -6.70
C ILE A 167 -4.25 -4.93 -6.79
N GLY A 168 -5.19 -4.09 -6.36
CA GLY A 168 -6.62 -4.32 -6.55
C GLY A 168 -7.32 -3.06 -7.01
N GLN A 169 -8.00 -3.13 -8.16
CA GLN A 169 -8.80 -2.02 -8.72
C GLN A 169 -10.31 -2.20 -8.52
N CYS A 170 -10.69 -2.76 -7.37
CA CYS A 170 -12.04 -3.29 -7.11
C CYS A 170 -12.68 -2.77 -5.81
N THR A 171 -12.14 -1.73 -5.19
CA THR A 171 -12.68 -1.25 -3.90
C THR A 171 -14.11 -0.75 -4.09
N SER A 172 -15.03 -1.29 -3.30
CA SER A 172 -16.44 -0.88 -3.19
C SER A 172 -16.83 -0.76 -1.71
N TYR A 173 -18.00 -0.15 -1.44
CA TYR A 173 -18.51 -0.08 -0.08
C TYR A 173 -18.92 -1.48 0.45
N SER A 174 -18.86 -1.67 1.76
CA SER A 174 -19.09 -2.97 2.40
C SER A 174 -20.47 -3.54 2.03
N GLY A 175 -20.48 -4.77 1.53
CA GLY A 175 -21.69 -5.47 1.09
C GLY A 175 -22.05 -5.25 -0.38
N GLU A 176 -21.40 -4.30 -1.05
CA GLU A 176 -21.66 -4.00 -2.45
C GLU A 176 -20.68 -4.69 -3.38
N LYS A 177 -21.17 -5.19 -4.52
CA LYS A 177 -20.34 -5.79 -5.56
C LYS A 177 -19.67 -4.69 -6.39
N GLY A 178 -18.36 -4.52 -6.22
CA GLY A 178 -17.57 -3.68 -7.12
C GLY A 178 -17.38 -4.34 -8.48
N ASP A 179 -17.31 -3.52 -9.53
CA ASP A 179 -16.82 -3.96 -10.84
C ASP A 179 -15.31 -3.73 -10.89
N CYS A 180 -14.55 -4.81 -10.77
CA CYS A 180 -13.09 -4.79 -10.80
C CYS A 180 -12.52 -4.36 -12.16
N GLU A 181 -13.32 -4.43 -13.22
CA GLU A 181 -12.89 -4.13 -14.59
C GLU A 181 -13.21 -2.70 -15.01
N SER A 182 -14.01 -1.95 -14.23
CA SER A 182 -14.49 -0.62 -14.63
C SER A 182 -13.59 0.56 -14.20
N SER A 183 -12.65 0.36 -13.28
CA SER A 183 -11.79 1.44 -12.79
C SER A 183 -10.98 2.09 -13.91
N THR A 184 -11.09 3.42 -14.07
CA THR A 184 -10.30 4.17 -15.07
C THR A 184 -9.01 4.74 -14.49
N PHE A 185 -8.72 4.47 -13.22
CA PHE A 185 -7.51 4.94 -12.55
C PHE A 185 -6.29 4.18 -13.06
N LYS A 186 -5.32 4.87 -13.67
CA LYS A 186 -4.17 4.22 -14.30
C LYS A 186 -3.09 3.88 -13.29
N ILE A 187 -2.53 2.67 -13.37
CA ILE A 187 -1.35 2.27 -12.59
C ILE A 187 -0.22 1.96 -13.57
N SER A 188 0.94 2.59 -13.39
CA SER A 188 2.12 2.28 -14.20
C SER A 188 3.46 2.56 -13.52
N ASN A 189 4.53 1.98 -14.06
CA ASN A 189 5.91 2.22 -13.64
C ASN A 189 6.09 1.95 -12.13
N MET A 190 5.79 0.73 -11.71
CA MET A 190 6.05 0.27 -10.34
C MET A 190 7.20 -0.72 -10.32
N THR A 191 8.15 -0.52 -9.42
CA THR A 191 9.32 -1.40 -9.25
C THR A 191 9.35 -1.95 -7.84
N ILE A 192 9.34 -3.27 -7.72
CA ILE A 192 9.43 -4.03 -6.48
C ILE A 192 10.72 -4.83 -6.56
N ARG A 193 11.68 -4.59 -5.65
CA ARG A 193 12.98 -5.25 -5.76
C ARG A 193 13.66 -5.52 -4.43
N GLY A 194 14.38 -6.64 -4.33
CA GLY A 194 15.17 -6.94 -3.14
C GLY A 194 14.31 -7.23 -1.93
N TRP A 195 13.17 -7.92 -2.11
CA TRP A 195 12.32 -8.33 -1.00
C TRP A 195 12.74 -9.72 -0.55
N VAL A 196 13.05 -9.86 0.74
CA VAL A 196 13.57 -11.11 1.34
C VAL A 196 12.83 -11.47 2.62
N GLY A 197 12.91 -12.74 3.01
CA GLY A 197 12.34 -13.25 4.26
C GLY A 197 11.36 -14.40 4.06
N ASP A 198 10.24 -14.42 4.78
CA ASP A 198 9.32 -15.56 4.80
C ASP A 198 7.83 -15.17 4.98
N GLY A 199 6.94 -16.03 4.49
CA GLY A 199 5.48 -15.85 4.58
C GLY A 199 4.68 -17.11 4.30
N ALA A 200 3.36 -17.06 4.53
CA ALA A 200 2.49 -18.23 4.31
C ALA A 200 2.05 -18.42 2.85
N SER A 201 2.15 -17.36 2.02
CA SER A 201 1.73 -17.38 0.61
C SER A 201 2.70 -18.18 -0.28
N SER A 202 2.19 -18.73 -1.39
CA SER A 202 3.03 -19.22 -2.51
C SER A 202 3.19 -18.18 -3.63
N TYR A 203 2.43 -17.09 -3.56
CA TYR A 203 2.50 -15.95 -4.47
C TYR A 203 3.30 -14.82 -3.84
N VAL A 204 4.21 -14.23 -4.63
CA VAL A 204 4.91 -12.97 -4.35
C VAL A 204 3.97 -11.80 -4.58
N ALA A 205 3.22 -11.85 -5.69
CA ALA A 205 2.29 -10.80 -6.08
C ALA A 205 0.93 -11.37 -6.50
N ASP A 206 -0.13 -10.61 -6.19
CA ASP A 206 -1.49 -10.82 -6.70
C ASP A 206 -2.00 -9.47 -7.20
N MET A 207 -2.08 -9.34 -8.52
CA MET A 207 -2.37 -8.09 -9.21
C MET A 207 -3.63 -8.25 -10.04
N ASP A 208 -4.69 -7.61 -9.56
CA ASP A 208 -5.98 -7.50 -10.20
C ASP A 208 -6.17 -6.07 -10.71
N CYS A 209 -5.70 -5.85 -11.94
CA CYS A 209 -5.79 -4.57 -12.63
C CYS A 209 -7.06 -4.48 -13.47
N SER A 210 -7.45 -3.25 -13.80
CA SER A 210 -8.69 -3.00 -14.53
C SER A 210 -8.46 -2.85 -16.03
N LYS A 211 -9.25 -3.56 -16.84
CA LYS A 211 -9.28 -3.37 -18.29
C LYS A 211 -9.70 -1.96 -18.72
N ALA A 212 -10.59 -1.28 -18.00
CA ALA A 212 -11.02 0.09 -18.34
C ALA A 212 -9.89 1.12 -18.22
N ALA A 213 -8.90 0.88 -17.34
CA ALA A 213 -7.66 1.64 -17.29
C ALA A 213 -6.64 1.24 -18.38
N GLY A 214 -6.98 0.26 -19.23
CA GLY A 214 -6.04 -0.38 -20.14
C GLY A 214 -4.97 -1.19 -19.42
N GLY A 215 -5.29 -1.75 -18.25
CA GLY A 215 -4.41 -2.60 -17.44
C GLY A 215 -3.29 -1.86 -16.70
N CYS A 216 -2.54 -2.59 -15.87
CA CYS A 216 -1.33 -2.09 -15.22
C CYS A 216 -0.11 -2.24 -16.13
N ASP A 217 0.65 -1.17 -16.31
CA ASP A 217 1.76 -1.14 -17.27
C ASP A 217 3.13 -0.94 -16.61
N ASN A 218 4.15 -1.56 -17.19
CA ASN A 218 5.55 -1.48 -16.74
C ASN A 218 5.71 -1.81 -15.24
N ILE A 219 5.30 -3.02 -14.86
CA ILE A 219 5.49 -3.55 -13.51
C ILE A 219 6.77 -4.38 -13.49
N ILE A 220 7.72 -3.97 -12.66
CA ILE A 220 9.02 -4.63 -12.53
C ILE A 220 9.07 -5.31 -11.16
N ILE A 221 9.28 -6.63 -11.13
CA ILE A 221 9.52 -7.37 -9.89
C ILE A 221 10.78 -8.20 -10.05
N GLU A 222 11.80 -7.95 -9.23
CA GLU A 222 13.10 -8.61 -9.36
C GLU A 222 13.77 -8.85 -8.00
N ASN A 223 14.75 -9.75 -7.96
CA ASN A 223 15.55 -10.03 -6.76
C ASN A 223 14.68 -10.36 -5.52
N ILE A 224 13.74 -11.29 -5.68
CA ILE A 224 12.85 -11.75 -4.60
C ILE A 224 13.42 -13.02 -3.98
N GLY A 225 13.59 -13.03 -2.66
CA GLY A 225 14.12 -14.14 -1.88
C GLY A 225 13.22 -14.46 -0.69
N LEU A 226 12.01 -14.96 -0.98
CA LEU A 226 11.01 -15.30 0.02
C LEU A 226 10.84 -16.83 0.14
N THR A 227 10.66 -17.33 1.35
CA THR A 227 10.37 -18.75 1.62
C THR A 227 9.00 -18.94 2.27
N ASN A 228 8.36 -20.05 1.94
CA ASN A 228 7.07 -20.40 2.50
C ASN A 228 7.25 -20.94 3.93
N THR A 229 6.58 -20.35 4.91
CA THR A 229 6.72 -20.74 6.32
C THR A 229 6.17 -22.13 6.65
N THR A 230 5.34 -22.70 5.77
CA THR A 230 4.71 -24.00 5.96
C THR A 230 5.43 -25.10 5.19
N THR A 231 5.77 -24.87 3.91
CA THR A 231 6.40 -25.90 3.07
C THR A 231 7.92 -25.80 3.00
N GLY A 232 8.49 -24.63 3.32
CA GLY A 232 9.92 -24.34 3.14
C GLY A 232 10.31 -24.00 1.70
N ASP A 233 9.37 -24.08 0.75
CA ASP A 233 9.63 -23.81 -0.67
C ASP A 233 9.88 -22.32 -0.93
N ALA A 234 10.53 -22.00 -2.04
CA ALA A 234 10.61 -20.63 -2.52
C ALA A 234 9.22 -20.09 -2.92
N VAL A 235 8.91 -18.86 -2.50
CA VAL A 235 7.71 -18.13 -2.93
C VAL A 235 8.02 -17.45 -4.26
N ALA A 236 7.46 -17.96 -5.35
CA ALA A 236 7.85 -17.57 -6.71
C ALA A 236 6.68 -17.47 -7.71
N LYS A 237 5.42 -17.49 -7.26
CA LYS A 237 4.24 -17.34 -8.14
C LYS A 237 3.78 -15.89 -8.22
N TYR A 238 3.14 -15.53 -9.33
CA TYR A 238 2.68 -14.16 -9.60
C TYR A 238 1.32 -14.23 -10.27
N ARG A 239 0.24 -13.92 -9.54
CA ARG A 239 -1.10 -13.88 -10.13
C ARG A 239 -1.31 -12.54 -10.79
N CYS A 240 -1.76 -12.55 -12.04
CA CYS A 240 -2.00 -11.33 -12.81
C CYS A 240 -3.35 -11.40 -13.51
N ARG A 241 -4.09 -10.29 -13.45
CA ARG A 241 -5.21 -9.99 -14.33
C ARG A 241 -5.03 -8.57 -14.88
N ASP A 242 -5.12 -8.44 -16.19
CA ASP A 242 -4.91 -7.18 -16.94
C ASP A 242 -3.61 -6.43 -16.57
N VAL A 243 -2.52 -7.17 -16.35
CA VAL A 243 -1.16 -6.60 -16.25
C VAL A 243 -0.52 -6.69 -17.62
N THR A 244 -0.31 -5.55 -18.28
CA THR A 244 -0.02 -5.49 -19.72
C THR A 244 1.46 -5.54 -20.06
N SER A 245 2.33 -5.15 -19.13
CA SER A 245 3.78 -5.18 -19.33
C SER A 245 4.48 -5.47 -18.01
N VAL A 246 5.31 -6.52 -18.02
CA VAL A 246 6.02 -7.04 -16.86
C VAL A 246 7.50 -7.25 -17.16
N GLN A 247 8.36 -7.06 -16.16
CA GLN A 247 9.79 -7.36 -16.23
C GLN A 247 10.26 -8.03 -14.93
N GLY A 248 11.13 -9.04 -15.06
CA GLY A 248 11.73 -9.76 -13.93
C GLY A 248 10.89 -10.91 -13.36
N PHE A 249 9.66 -11.11 -13.85
CA PHE A 249 8.79 -12.22 -13.48
C PHE A 249 7.85 -12.61 -14.63
N THR A 250 7.19 -13.77 -14.48
CA THR A 250 6.17 -14.25 -15.41
C THR A 250 4.87 -14.47 -14.64
N CYS A 251 3.77 -13.96 -15.18
CA CYS A 251 2.44 -14.22 -14.64
C CYS A 251 2.09 -15.71 -14.72
N THR A 252 1.47 -16.23 -13.67
CA THR A 252 1.02 -17.62 -13.50
C THR A 252 -0.49 -17.71 -13.42
#